data_AF-R1D690-F1
#
_entry.id   AF-R1D690-F1
#
_cell.length_a   1.000
_cell.length_b   1.000
_cell.length_c   1.000
_cell.angle_alpha   90.00
_cell.angle_beta   90.00
_cell.angle_gamma   90.00
#
_symmetry.space_group_name_H-M   'P 1'
#
loop_
_entity.id
_entity.type
_entity.pdbx_description
1 polymer ?
#
loop_
_entity_poly.entity_id
_entity_poly.type
_entity_poly.pdbx_seq_one_letter_code
_entity_poly.pdbx_strand_id
1 'polypeptide(L)'
;FKNAPARFERGGIEYAHWLDGDGYVTSLALDDGMATWSARYVRTDAFDNEDASDAVEWRTTFGTQKPGGVLANAMDIKLKSPANTNVMLFGDKLYALWEAGPPYALDPHTLECQGASDLGGRLRLSSSHGALP
;
A
#
# COMPACT_ATOMS: atom_id res chain seq x y z
N PHE A 1 -14.52 3.19 -5.73
CA PHE A 1 -13.34 2.90 -4.89
C PHE A 1 -12.38 4.07 -4.95
N LYS A 2 -11.65 4.35 -3.87
CA LYS A 2 -10.59 5.35 -3.82
C LYS A 2 -9.45 4.85 -2.94
N ASN A 3 -8.22 5.05 -3.38
CA ASN A 3 -7.01 4.79 -2.60
C ASN A 3 -6.30 6.11 -2.31
N ALA A 4 -5.65 6.18 -1.16
CA ALA A 4 -4.81 7.29 -0.75
C ALA A 4 -3.88 6.85 0.39
N PRO A 5 -2.79 7.60 0.64
CA PRO A 5 -2.04 7.51 1.90
C PRO A 5 -2.95 7.88 3.09
N ALA A 6 -2.91 7.12 4.18
CA ALA A 6 -3.72 7.44 5.38
C ALA A 6 -3.02 7.26 6.74
N ARG A 7 -1.84 6.66 6.81
CA ARG A 7 -0.99 6.65 8.01
C ARG A 7 0.27 7.45 7.73
N PHE A 8 0.59 8.41 8.60
CA PHE A 8 1.68 9.37 8.40
C PHE A 8 2.71 9.37 9.53
N GLU A 9 2.56 8.46 10.49
CA GLU A 9 3.50 8.25 11.59
C GLU A 9 3.44 6.79 12.03
N ARG A 10 4.52 6.32 12.66
CA ARG A 10 4.56 5.01 13.31
C ARG A 10 5.64 4.96 14.38
N GLY A 11 5.37 4.35 15.54
CA GLY A 11 6.34 4.28 16.63
C GLY A 11 6.89 5.65 17.08
N GLY A 12 6.08 6.71 16.96
CA GLY A 12 6.49 8.09 17.26
C GLY A 12 7.41 8.75 16.21
N ILE A 13 7.59 8.14 15.04
CA ILE A 13 8.33 8.71 13.91
C ILE A 13 7.34 9.18 12.86
N GLU A 14 7.32 10.48 12.58
CA GLU A 14 6.58 11.05 11.46
C GLU A 14 7.25 10.67 10.13
N TYR A 15 6.43 10.34 9.14
CA TYR A 15 6.91 10.08 7.79
C TYR A 15 7.40 11.37 7.15
N ALA A 16 8.52 11.31 6.43
CA ALA A 16 9.17 12.48 5.83
C ALA A 16 8.33 13.15 4.75
N HIS A 17 7.41 12.40 4.13
CA HIS A 17 6.53 12.90 3.08
C HIS A 17 5.19 12.17 3.12
N TRP A 18 4.10 12.87 2.80
CA TRP A 18 2.75 12.29 2.84
C TRP A 18 2.55 11.12 1.86
N LEU A 19 3.28 11.08 0.74
CA LEU A 19 3.26 9.96 -0.22
C LEU A 19 3.92 8.68 0.31
N ASP A 20 4.65 8.73 1.43
CA ASP A 20 5.16 7.54 2.09
C ASP A 20 4.11 6.84 2.96
N GLY A 21 2.94 7.46 3.12
CA GLY A 21 1.87 6.95 3.97
C GLY A 21 1.26 5.64 3.47
N ASP A 22 0.88 4.78 4.41
CA ASP A 22 0.32 3.47 4.08
C ASP A 22 -1.01 3.59 3.31
N GLY A 23 -1.19 2.74 2.29
CA GLY A 23 -2.36 2.75 1.42
C GLY A 23 -3.63 2.37 2.15
N TYR A 24 -4.68 3.16 1.94
CA TYR A 24 -5.98 2.98 2.55
C TYR A 24 -7.07 3.07 1.49
N VAL A 25 -7.64 1.91 1.18
CA VAL A 25 -8.68 1.78 0.16
C VAL A 25 -10.03 1.97 0.81
N THR A 26 -10.84 2.80 0.17
CA THR A 26 -12.23 3.08 0.54
C THR A 26 -13.17 2.64 -0.58
N SER A 27 -14.35 2.15 -0.20
CA SER A 27 -15.46 1.86 -1.10
C SER A 27 -16.72 2.58 -0.64
N LEU A 28 -17.57 2.93 -1.60
CA LEU A 28 -18.91 3.45 -1.38
C LEU A 28 -19.84 2.62 -2.26
N ALA A 29 -20.63 1.75 -1.65
CA ALA A 29 -21.63 0.95 -2.31
C ALA A 29 -22.99 1.65 -2.20
N LEU A 30 -23.68 1.80 -3.32
CA LEU A 30 -25.02 2.38 -3.38
C LEU A 30 -26.00 1.27 -3.75
N ASP A 31 -26.99 1.02 -2.89
CA ASP A 31 -28.00 -0.01 -3.10
C ASP A 31 -29.33 0.40 -2.43
N ASP A 32 -30.44 0.24 -3.14
CA ASP A 32 -31.81 0.61 -2.71
C ASP A 32 -31.93 1.96 -1.98
N GLY A 33 -31.30 3.01 -2.53
CA GLY A 33 -31.31 4.35 -1.95
C GLY A 33 -30.45 4.52 -0.68
N MET A 34 -29.73 3.48 -0.26
CA MET A 34 -28.76 3.51 0.84
C MET A 34 -27.33 3.61 0.33
N ALA A 35 -26.45 4.18 1.15
CA ALA A 35 -25.01 4.24 0.91
C ALA A 35 -24.27 3.53 2.04
N THR A 36 -23.47 2.53 1.70
CA THR A 36 -22.58 1.82 2.62
C THR A 36 -21.13 2.20 2.33
N TRP A 37 -20.45 2.74 3.33
CA TRP A 37 -19.03 3.07 3.23
C TRP A 37 -18.19 2.02 3.97
N SER A 38 -17.08 1.60 3.36
CA SER A 38 -16.10 0.74 4.02
C SER A 38 -14.69 1.18 3.67
N ALA A 39 -13.74 0.87 4.53
CA ALA A 39 -12.35 1.18 4.29
C ALA A 39 -11.42 0.22 5.02
N ARG A 40 -10.27 -0.08 4.40
CA ARG A 40 -9.22 -0.92 4.97
C ARG A 40 -7.84 -0.46 4.52
N TYR A 41 -6.85 -0.67 5.38
CA TYR A 41 -5.46 -0.61 4.97
C TYR A 41 -5.15 -1.75 4.01
N VAL A 42 -4.33 -1.47 2.99
CA VAL A 42 -3.73 -2.51 2.16
C VAL A 42 -2.65 -3.19 2.98
N ARG A 43 -2.93 -4.42 3.44
CA ARG A 43 -2.00 -5.21 4.26
C ARG A 43 -0.88 -5.77 3.38
N THR A 44 0.11 -4.94 3.08
CA THR A 44 1.37 -5.35 2.44
C THR A 44 2.26 -6.05 3.46
N ASP A 45 3.22 -6.86 3.01
CA ASP A 45 4.18 -7.51 3.92
C ASP A 45 4.92 -6.48 4.80
N ALA A 46 5.26 -5.33 4.21
CA ALA A 46 5.90 -4.23 4.93
C ALA A 46 4.94 -3.58 5.94
N PHE A 47 3.67 -3.37 5.57
CA PHE A 47 2.65 -2.88 6.50
C PHE A 47 2.51 -3.82 7.69
N ASP A 48 2.36 -5.13 7.46
CA ASP A 48 2.17 -6.12 8.51
C ASP A 48 3.39 -6.24 9.43
N ASN A 49 4.60 -6.18 8.86
CA ASN A 49 5.83 -6.17 9.63
C ASN A 49 5.90 -4.95 10.56
N GLU A 50 5.65 -3.76 10.03
CA GLU A 50 5.66 -2.52 10.80
C GLU A 50 4.47 -2.41 11.78
N ASP A 51 3.33 -3.07 11.50
CA ASP A 51 2.14 -3.09 12.37
C ASP A 51 2.37 -4.01 13.57
N ALA A 52 3.12 -5.09 13.37
CA ALA A 52 3.51 -6.00 14.44
C ALA A 52 4.59 -5.40 15.37
N SER A 53 5.53 -4.60 14.85
CA SER A 53 6.60 -3.99 15.66
C SER A 53 6.28 -2.58 16.17
N ASP A 54 5.24 -1.93 15.64
CA ASP A 54 4.94 -0.50 15.83
C ASP A 54 6.18 0.38 15.61
N ALA A 55 6.92 0.12 14.54
CA ALA A 55 8.12 0.86 14.20
C ALA A 55 8.27 1.03 12.67
N VAL A 56 9.08 2.02 12.26
CA VAL A 56 9.50 2.18 10.86
C VAL A 56 10.62 1.19 10.58
N GLU A 57 10.27 0.07 9.94
CA GLU A 57 11.19 -1.04 9.62
C GLU A 57 11.73 -0.94 8.19
N TRP A 58 11.11 -0.12 7.35
CA TRP A 58 11.46 0.02 5.94
C TRP A 58 11.78 1.45 5.56
N ARG A 59 12.68 1.58 4.58
CA ARG A 59 12.84 2.83 3.85
C ARG A 59 11.71 2.99 2.83
N THR A 60 11.30 4.23 2.60
CA THR A 60 10.29 4.59 1.60
C THR A 60 10.89 5.49 0.51
N THR A 61 10.09 5.76 -0.52
CA THR A 61 10.58 6.43 -1.73
C THR A 61 10.84 7.91 -1.52
N PHE A 62 10.05 8.58 -0.68
CA PHE A 62 10.10 10.04 -0.52
C PHE A 62 10.84 10.50 0.74
N GLY A 63 11.62 9.61 1.37
CA GLY A 63 12.64 10.00 2.33
C GLY A 63 12.44 9.52 3.76
N THR A 64 11.35 8.82 4.07
CA THR A 64 11.21 8.18 5.39
C THR A 64 12.28 7.08 5.54
N GLN A 65 13.00 7.12 6.67
CA GLN A 65 14.13 6.25 6.98
C GLN A 65 13.89 5.50 8.27
N LYS A 66 14.56 4.35 8.41
CA LYS A 66 14.56 3.58 9.66
C LYS A 66 15.30 4.35 10.76
N PRO A 67 14.90 4.22 12.03
CA PRO A 67 15.68 4.73 13.14
C PRO A 67 17.08 4.08 13.19
N GLY A 68 18.06 4.80 13.73
CA GLY A 68 19.47 4.33 13.80
C GLY A 68 20.43 4.98 12.79
N GLY A 69 19.97 6.00 12.06
CA GLY A 69 20.81 6.88 11.24
C GLY A 69 21.50 6.15 10.08
N VAL A 70 22.69 6.63 9.69
CA VAL A 70 23.43 6.09 8.53
C VAL A 70 23.69 4.60 8.66
N LEU A 71 24.00 4.09 9.86
CA LEU A 71 24.31 2.67 10.06
C LEU A 71 23.12 1.76 9.75
N ALA A 72 21.90 2.16 10.13
CA ALA A 72 20.69 1.38 9.86
C ALA A 72 20.25 1.43 8.39
N ASN A 73 20.65 2.47 7.65
CA ASN A 73 20.15 2.76 6.30
C ASN A 73 21.21 2.57 5.20
N ALA A 74 22.50 2.48 5.53
CA ALA A 74 23.59 2.33 4.56
C ALA A 74 23.45 1.00 3.80
N MET A 75 23.63 1.06 2.48
CA MET A 75 23.52 -0.09 1.55
C MET A 75 22.14 -0.76 1.49
N ASP A 76 21.13 -0.24 2.21
CA ASP A 76 19.77 -0.76 2.14
C ASP A 76 19.05 -0.20 0.91
N ILE A 77 19.05 -0.95 -0.19
CA ILE A 77 18.42 -0.54 -1.45
C ILE A 77 16.95 -0.97 -1.55
N LYS A 78 16.40 -1.63 -0.53
CA LYS A 78 15.00 -2.09 -0.54
C LYS A 78 14.09 -0.95 -0.11
N LEU A 79 13.05 -0.71 -0.90
CA LEU A 79 12.02 0.26 -0.59
C LEU A 79 10.70 -0.47 -0.35
N LYS A 80 9.96 -0.03 0.66
CA LYS A 80 8.60 -0.47 0.92
C LYS A 80 7.66 0.03 -0.18
N SER A 81 6.74 -0.84 -0.58
CA SER A 81 5.57 -0.47 -1.38
C SER A 81 4.43 -0.08 -0.42
N PRO A 82 3.99 1.19 -0.40
CA PRO A 82 2.84 1.61 0.39
C PRO A 82 1.50 1.26 -0.26
N ALA A 83 1.47 0.86 -1.55
CA ALA A 83 0.25 0.49 -2.28
C ALA A 83 -0.88 1.55 -2.16
N ASN A 84 -0.53 2.84 -2.31
CA ASN A 84 -1.35 3.97 -1.86
C ASN A 84 -1.82 4.94 -2.97
N THR A 85 -1.39 4.72 -4.23
CA THR A 85 -1.56 5.72 -5.29
C THR A 85 -2.92 5.67 -5.95
N ASN A 86 -3.35 4.47 -6.34
CA ASN A 86 -4.60 4.29 -7.07
C ASN A 86 -5.26 2.95 -6.72
N VAL A 87 -6.50 2.78 -7.13
CA VAL A 87 -7.24 1.51 -7.04
C VAL A 87 -8.04 1.30 -8.31
N MET A 88 -8.00 0.08 -8.84
CA MET A 88 -8.69 -0.28 -10.08
C MET A 88 -9.43 -1.59 -9.92
N LEU A 89 -10.71 -1.60 -10.29
CA LEU A 89 -11.45 -2.84 -10.52
C LEU A 89 -11.17 -3.28 -11.96
N PHE A 90 -10.58 -4.45 -12.14
CA PHE A 90 -10.26 -5.01 -13.45
C PHE A 90 -10.67 -6.48 -13.51
N GLY A 91 -11.66 -6.77 -14.35
CA GLY A 91 -12.37 -8.05 -14.31
C GLY A 91 -13.18 -8.16 -13.01
N ASP A 92 -13.01 -9.28 -12.31
CA ASP A 92 -13.63 -9.60 -11.03
C ASP A 92 -12.75 -9.26 -9.81
N LYS A 93 -11.59 -8.62 -10.03
CA LYS A 93 -10.60 -8.34 -8.98
C LYS A 93 -10.37 -6.85 -8.80
N LEU A 94 -10.20 -6.45 -7.54
CA LEU A 94 -9.82 -5.10 -7.16
C LEU A 94 -8.31 -5.06 -6.92
N TYR A 95 -7.62 -4.04 -7.44
CA TYR A 95 -6.18 -3.89 -7.31
C TYR A 95 -5.82 -2.54 -6.71
N ALA A 96 -5.08 -2.54 -5.61
CA ALA A 96 -4.38 -1.36 -5.10
C ALA A 96 -3.03 -1.20 -5.83
N LEU A 97 -2.75 0.00 -6.30
CA LEU A 97 -1.63 0.30 -7.19
C LEU A 97 -0.66 1.27 -6.54
N TRP A 98 0.63 1.11 -6.88
CA TRP A 98 1.72 2.00 -6.54
C TRP A 98 2.75 2.01 -7.67
N GLU A 99 3.32 3.17 -7.99
CA GLU A 99 4.02 3.45 -9.25
C GLU A 99 5.27 2.60 -9.49
N ALA A 100 5.88 2.10 -8.42
CA ALA A 100 7.19 1.44 -8.48
C ALA A 100 7.16 -0.03 -8.07
N GLY A 101 5.97 -0.65 -7.97
CA GLY A 101 5.84 -2.04 -7.54
C GLY A 101 4.68 -2.80 -8.20
N PRO A 102 4.48 -4.08 -7.83
CA PRO A 102 3.34 -4.85 -8.29
C PRO A 102 2.03 -4.37 -7.64
N PRO A 103 0.89 -4.60 -8.30
CA PRO A 103 -0.41 -4.37 -7.70
C PRO A 103 -0.66 -5.31 -6.52
N TYR A 104 -1.45 -4.88 -5.54
CA TYR A 104 -1.97 -5.74 -4.47
C TYR A 104 -3.43 -6.07 -4.76
N ALA A 105 -3.76 -7.36 -4.82
CA ALA A 105 -5.14 -7.81 -5.02
C ALA A 105 -5.94 -7.64 -3.73
N LEU A 106 -7.17 -7.15 -3.87
CA LEU A 106 -8.14 -6.97 -2.79
C LEU A 106 -9.45 -7.67 -3.15
N ASP A 107 -10.15 -8.17 -2.15
CA ASP A 107 -11.55 -8.56 -2.30
C ASP A 107 -12.43 -7.30 -2.54
N PRO A 108 -13.24 -7.22 -3.60
CA PRO A 108 -14.02 -6.03 -3.93
C PRO A 108 -15.17 -5.74 -2.96
N HIS A 109 -15.61 -6.73 -2.18
CA HIS A 109 -16.70 -6.60 -1.22
C HIS A 109 -16.20 -6.30 0.19
N THR A 110 -15.11 -6.95 0.62
CA THR A 110 -14.58 -6.80 1.99
C THR A 110 -13.39 -5.86 2.08
N LEU A 111 -12.75 -5.55 0.96
CA LEU A 111 -11.46 -4.84 0.85
C LEU A 111 -10.29 -5.58 1.51
N GLU A 112 -10.43 -6.87 1.79
CA GLU A 112 -9.34 -7.67 2.35
C GLU A 112 -8.22 -7.86 1.35
N CYS A 113 -6.99 -7.60 1.80
CA CYS A 113 -5.80 -7.79 1.00
C CYS A 113 -5.51 -9.28 0.82
N GLN A 114 -5.36 -9.69 -0.44
CA GLN A 114 -5.04 -11.05 -0.86
C GLN A 114 -3.54 -11.19 -1.22
N GLY A 115 -2.77 -10.12 -1.08
CA GLY A 115 -1.33 -10.08 -1.35
C GLY A 115 -0.97 -9.45 -2.70
N ALA A 116 0.33 -9.44 -3.00
CA ALA A 116 0.85 -8.95 -4.27
C ALA A 116 0.39 -9.85 -5.44
N SER A 117 0.00 -9.25 -6.55
CA SER A 117 -0.54 -9.93 -7.72
C SER A 117 0.40 -9.84 -8.91
N ASP A 118 0.61 -10.97 -9.56
CA ASP A 118 1.33 -11.08 -10.83
C ASP A 118 0.39 -10.98 -12.05
N LEU A 119 -0.88 -10.64 -11.82
CA LEU A 119 -1.95 -10.62 -12.81
C LEU A 119 -2.12 -11.96 -13.57
N GLY A 120 -1.96 -13.08 -12.86
CA GLY A 120 -2.06 -14.42 -13.45
C GLY A 120 -0.84 -14.77 -14.29
N GLY A 121 0.35 -14.47 -13.76
CA GLY A 121 1.64 -14.73 -14.40
C GLY A 121 2.03 -13.76 -15.52
N ARG A 122 1.33 -12.63 -15.67
CA ARG A 122 1.64 -11.62 -16.69
C ARG A 122 2.68 -10.60 -16.24
N LEU A 123 2.86 -10.43 -14.95
CA LEU A 123 3.85 -9.54 -14.36
C LEU A 123 4.91 -10.33 -13.58
N ARG A 124 6.12 -9.78 -13.48
CA ARG A 124 7.09 -10.24 -12.49
C ARG A 124 6.89 -9.40 -11.23
N LEU A 125 6.74 -10.02 -10.06
CA LEU A 125 6.54 -9.28 -8.81
C LEU A 125 7.73 -8.38 -8.43
N SER A 126 8.90 -8.62 -9.03
CA SER A 126 10.10 -7.80 -8.83
C SER A 126 10.19 -6.57 -9.75
N SER A 127 9.29 -6.39 -10.71
CA SER A 127 9.30 -5.22 -11.61
C SER A 127 8.36 -4.12 -11.14
N SER A 128 8.70 -2.88 -11.50
CA SER A 128 7.83 -1.72 -11.32
C SER A 128 6.73 -1.70 -12.37
N HIS A 129 5.52 -1.31 -11.97
CA HIS A 129 4.38 -1.16 -12.87
C HIS A 129 3.65 0.15 -12.56
N GLY A 130 3.23 0.86 -13.61
CA GLY A 130 2.57 2.16 -13.46
C GLY A 130 1.25 2.05 -12.68
N ALA A 131 0.96 3.06 -11.86
CA ALA A 131 -0.29 3.15 -11.11
C ALA A 131 -1.45 3.81 -11.90
N LEU A 132 -1.17 4.24 -13.13
CA LEU A 132 -2.15 4.78 -14.07
C LEU A 132 -2.41 3.75 -15.16
N PRO A 133 -3.68 3.55 -15.58
CA PRO A 133 -4.04 2.67 -16.69
C PRO A 133 -3.37 3.05 -18.01
#